data_AF-A0A388PJK4-F1
#
_entry.id   AF-A0A388PJK4-F1
#
_cell.length_a   1.000
_cell.length_b   1.000
_cell.length_c   1.000
_cell.angle_alpha   90.00
_cell.angle_beta   90.00
_cell.angle_gamma   90.00
#
_symmetry.space_group_name_H-M   'P 1'
#
loop_
_entity.id
_entity.type
_entity.pdbx_description
1 polymer ?
#
loop_
_entity_poly.entity_id
_entity_poly.type
_entity_poly.pdbx_seq_one_letter_code
_entity_poly.pdbx_strand_id
1 'polypeptide(L)'
;MTFSTDLTKPLSRAGLAINLVVLTALFYVLSAASYHYMTVTLPHQGAAHHSAELAEQTAEKTFEKAKKAAKGKAFDESAAQAQAKAAGEAEAKKKAEEIHHHAVEGWAPFAVFLLILSAVFFAGFLSVAVQRRANDAGLLGLWLFPNHLGAWLFAGFVAFYPFLSAHGLRNAWTPAFIAGLVLLLPALLSGEGKGESDHGHDHH
;
A
#
# COMPACT_ATOMS: atom_id res chain seq x y z
N MET A 1 10.58 -23.54 12.08
CA MET A 1 10.87 -22.09 12.01
C MET A 1 10.26 -21.53 10.74
N THR A 2 9.12 -20.86 10.86
CA THR A 2 8.32 -20.34 9.73
C THR A 2 9.05 -19.17 9.05
N PHE A 3 9.64 -18.26 9.84
CA PHE A 3 10.38 -17.09 9.37
C PHE A 3 11.88 -17.25 9.62
N SER A 4 12.59 -17.79 8.64
CA SER A 4 14.05 -17.77 8.64
C SER A 4 14.52 -17.39 7.24
N THR A 5 15.47 -16.47 7.17
CA THR A 5 16.11 -16.02 5.94
C THR A 5 17.24 -16.94 5.49
N ASP A 6 17.61 -17.91 6.33
CA ASP A 6 18.61 -18.92 6.04
C ASP A 6 18.08 -19.91 4.99
N LEU A 7 18.64 -19.84 3.79
CA LEU A 7 18.24 -20.66 2.64
C LEU A 7 18.60 -22.14 2.80
N THR A 8 19.50 -22.46 3.74
CA THR A 8 19.93 -23.85 4.01
C THR A 8 18.91 -24.60 4.85
N LYS A 9 18.03 -23.89 5.57
CA LYS A 9 17.03 -24.52 6.43
C LYS A 9 15.87 -25.08 5.60
N PRO A 10 15.50 -26.35 5.78
CA PRO A 10 14.39 -26.94 5.06
C PRO A 10 13.08 -26.19 5.38
N LEU A 11 12.16 -26.24 4.44
CA LEU A 11 10.81 -25.71 4.62
C LEU A 11 9.82 -26.71 4.01
N SER A 12 8.99 -27.30 4.87
CA SER A 12 7.96 -28.24 4.43
C SER A 12 6.88 -27.55 3.59
N ARG A 13 6.06 -28.34 2.90
CA ARG A 13 4.88 -27.86 2.15
C ARG A 13 3.94 -27.04 3.03
N ALA A 14 3.64 -27.56 4.24
CA ALA A 14 2.84 -26.85 5.23
C ALA A 14 3.52 -25.55 5.67
N GLY A 15 4.84 -25.57 5.85
CA GLY A 15 5.63 -24.37 6.13
C GLY A 15 5.52 -23.30 5.05
N LEU A 16 5.57 -23.67 3.77
CA LEU A 16 5.37 -22.74 2.66
C LEU A 16 3.93 -22.22 2.62
N ALA A 17 2.92 -23.08 2.77
CA ALA A 17 1.51 -22.68 2.77
C ALA A 17 1.19 -21.70 3.91
N ILE A 18 1.72 -21.96 5.12
CA ILE A 18 1.57 -21.05 6.27
C ILE A 18 2.26 -19.72 5.97
N ASN A 19 3.49 -19.72 5.44
CA ASN A 19 4.16 -18.48 5.04
C ASN A 19 3.35 -17.69 4.01
N LEU A 20 2.79 -18.37 3.00
CA LEU A 20 1.95 -17.73 2.00
C LEU A 20 0.75 -17.03 2.65
N VAL A 21 0.02 -17.72 3.53
CA VAL A 21 -1.15 -17.13 4.22
C VAL A 21 -0.75 -15.97 5.13
N VAL A 22 0.27 -16.15 5.97
CA VAL A 22 0.69 -15.12 6.94
C VAL A 22 1.23 -13.88 6.23
N LEU A 23 2.09 -14.06 5.23
CA LEU A 23 2.62 -12.95 4.45
C LEU A 23 1.50 -12.24 3.67
N THR A 24 0.56 -13.00 3.08
CA THR A 24 -0.61 -12.42 2.41
C THR A 24 -1.40 -11.52 3.35
N ALA A 25 -1.76 -12.04 4.54
CA ALA A 25 -2.53 -11.27 5.51
C ALA A 25 -1.77 -10.02 5.98
N LEU A 26 -0.49 -10.17 6.32
CA LEU A 26 0.36 -9.08 6.81
C LEU A 26 0.49 -7.97 5.76
N PHE A 27 0.90 -8.32 4.54
CA PHE A 27 1.15 -7.33 3.49
C PHE A 27 -0.15 -6.76 2.91
N TYR A 28 -1.25 -7.52 2.91
CA TYR A 28 -2.56 -6.97 2.59
C TYR A 28 -2.99 -5.89 3.58
N VAL A 29 -2.90 -6.17 4.89
CA VAL A 29 -3.27 -5.20 5.94
C VAL A 29 -2.38 -3.97 5.87
N LEU A 30 -1.06 -4.16 5.71
CA LEU A 30 -0.12 -3.06 5.56
C LEU A 30 -0.46 -2.19 4.34
N SER A 31 -0.62 -2.81 3.17
CA SER A 31 -1.00 -2.09 1.95
C SER A 31 -2.34 -1.36 2.08
N ALA A 32 -3.37 -2.00 2.64
CA ALA A 32 -4.68 -1.40 2.81
C ALA A 32 -4.64 -0.20 3.76
N ALA A 33 -3.94 -0.34 4.90
CA ALA A 33 -3.78 0.74 5.86
C ALA A 33 -2.97 1.90 5.27
N SER A 34 -1.84 1.62 4.62
CA SER A 34 -1.02 2.65 3.97
C SER A 34 -1.78 3.37 2.86
N TYR A 35 -2.48 2.63 2.00
CA TYR A 35 -3.26 3.22 0.92
C TYR A 35 -4.41 4.08 1.46
N HIS A 36 -5.16 3.59 2.44
CA HIS A 36 -6.23 4.36 3.07
C HIS A 36 -5.69 5.63 3.75
N TYR A 37 -4.58 5.51 4.47
CA TYR A 37 -3.97 6.66 5.14
C TYR A 37 -3.56 7.75 4.14
N MET A 38 -2.96 7.36 3.02
CA MET A 38 -2.50 8.28 1.97
C MET A 38 -3.63 8.84 1.11
N THR A 39 -4.73 8.11 0.91
CA THR A 39 -5.80 8.52 -0.01
C THR A 39 -7.02 9.12 0.69
N VAL A 40 -7.15 8.91 2.00
CA VAL A 40 -8.29 9.39 2.78
C VAL A 40 -7.83 10.28 3.93
N THR A 41 -7.03 9.73 4.86
CA THR A 41 -6.70 10.42 6.11
C THR A 41 -5.88 11.69 5.88
N LEU A 42 -4.76 11.58 5.15
CA LEU A 42 -3.87 12.72 4.90
C LEU A 42 -4.50 13.78 3.99
N PRO A 43 -5.19 13.44 2.88
CA PRO A 43 -5.90 14.43 2.08
C PRO A 43 -6.98 15.16 2.87
N HIS A 44 -7.71 14.47 3.74
CA HIS A 44 -8.72 15.11 4.58
C HIS A 44 -8.09 16.11 5.56
N GLN A 45 -6.99 15.73 6.22
CA GLN A 45 -6.26 16.63 7.13
C GLN A 45 -5.65 17.83 6.39
N GLY A 46 -5.03 17.60 5.22
CA GLY A 46 -4.47 18.67 4.38
C GLY A 46 -5.55 19.63 3.87
N ALA A 47 -6.70 19.09 3.45
CA ALA A 47 -7.82 19.90 2.99
C ALA A 47 -8.42 20.76 4.12
N ALA A 48 -8.55 20.20 5.33
CA ALA A 48 -9.02 20.95 6.50
C ALA A 48 -8.05 22.09 6.85
N HIS A 49 -6.74 21.83 6.83
CA HIS A 49 -5.72 22.85 7.09
C HIS A 49 -5.76 23.99 6.07
N HIS A 50 -5.75 23.67 4.77
CA HIS A 50 -5.81 24.69 3.71
C HIS A 50 -7.14 25.46 3.69
N SER A 51 -8.25 24.81 4.03
CA SER A 51 -9.55 25.48 4.16
C SER A 51 -9.54 26.50 5.30
N ALA A 52 -8.93 26.16 6.44
CA ALA A 52 -8.79 27.07 7.57
C ALA A 52 -7.87 28.26 7.23
N GLU A 53 -6.74 27.99 6.57
CA GLU A 53 -5.80 29.02 6.12
C GLU A 53 -6.45 29.99 5.13
N LEU A 54 -7.19 29.48 4.15
CA LEU A 54 -7.93 30.32 3.19
C LEU A 54 -9.00 31.16 3.87
N ALA A 55 -9.72 30.59 4.84
CA ALA A 55 -10.74 31.31 5.61
C ALA A 55 -10.10 32.47 6.40
N GLU A 56 -8.98 32.23 7.08
CA GLU A 56 -8.26 33.23 7.85
C GLU A 56 -7.71 34.35 6.97
N GLN A 57 -7.02 34.01 5.87
CA GLN A 57 -6.48 35.00 4.92
C GLN A 57 -7.59 35.86 4.29
N THR A 58 -8.75 35.26 4.00
CA THR A 58 -9.89 35.97 3.42
C THR A 58 -10.56 36.86 4.46
N ALA A 59 -10.70 36.39 5.69
CA ALA A 59 -11.22 37.18 6.80
C ALA A 59 -10.32 38.39 7.08
N GLU A 60 -9.01 38.20 7.18
CA GLU A 60 -8.04 39.28 7.40
C GLU A 60 -8.12 40.34 6.30
N LYS A 61 -8.10 39.91 5.02
CA LYS A 61 -8.25 40.82 3.87
C LYS A 61 -9.56 41.61 3.91
N THR A 62 -10.66 40.95 4.31
CA THR A 62 -11.98 41.57 4.39
C THR A 62 -12.05 42.58 5.54
N PHE A 63 -11.50 42.24 6.70
CA PHE A 63 -11.42 43.12 7.86
C PHE A 63 -10.55 44.35 7.58
N GLU A 64 -9.35 44.16 7.03
CA GLU A 64 -8.45 45.26 6.67
C GLU A 64 -9.08 46.19 5.61
N LYS A 65 -9.84 45.64 4.67
CA LYS A 65 -10.60 46.45 3.70
C LYS A 65 -11.69 47.28 4.38
N ALA A 66 -12.45 46.69 5.32
CA ALA A 66 -13.47 47.41 6.08
C ALA A 66 -12.86 48.53 6.94
N LYS A 67 -11.75 48.24 7.62
CA LYS A 67 -11.00 49.21 8.44
C LYS A 67 -10.46 50.37 7.62
N LYS A 68 -9.90 50.10 6.43
CA LYS A 68 -9.43 51.15 5.50
C LYS A 68 -10.57 52.01 4.97
N ALA A 69 -11.73 51.41 4.69
CA ALA A 69 -12.92 52.12 4.20
C ALA A 69 -13.56 53.04 5.26
N ALA A 70 -13.40 52.71 6.54
CA ALA A 70 -13.95 53.48 7.65
C ALA A 70 -13.13 54.73 8.03
N LYS A 71 -11.99 55.03 7.35
CA LYS A 71 -11.11 56.17 7.69
C LYS A 71 -11.90 57.47 7.99
N GLY A 72 -11.87 57.90 9.25
CA GLY A 72 -12.52 59.13 9.73
C GLY A 72 -13.97 58.98 10.19
N LYS A 73 -14.52 57.76 10.26
CA LYS A 73 -15.88 57.46 10.74
C LYS A 73 -15.85 56.47 11.91
N ALA A 74 -16.96 56.39 12.65
CA ALA A 74 -17.15 55.35 13.67
C ALA A 74 -17.03 53.96 13.00
N PHE A 75 -16.14 53.12 13.53
CA PHE A 75 -15.89 51.76 13.04
C PHE A 75 -16.36 50.77 14.10
N ASP A 76 -17.30 49.91 13.73
CA ASP A 76 -17.73 48.79 14.58
C ASP A 76 -16.83 47.58 14.29
N GLU A 77 -15.83 47.42 15.13
CA GLU A 77 -14.83 46.35 15.02
C GLU A 77 -15.46 44.96 15.16
N SER A 78 -16.47 44.80 16.03
CA SER A 78 -17.16 43.53 16.25
C SER A 78 -17.96 43.11 15.02
N ALA A 79 -18.73 44.05 14.45
CA ALA A 79 -19.49 43.79 13.23
C ALA A 79 -18.57 43.50 12.03
N ALA A 80 -17.46 44.22 11.90
CA ALA A 80 -16.48 43.99 10.85
C ALA A 80 -15.79 42.63 10.98
N GLN A 81 -15.47 42.20 12.21
CA GLN A 81 -14.87 40.89 12.47
C GLN A 81 -15.86 39.75 12.16
N ALA A 82 -17.14 39.91 12.52
CA ALA A 82 -18.18 38.94 12.18
C ALA A 82 -18.39 38.81 10.66
N GLN A 83 -18.41 39.94 9.95
CA GLN A 83 -18.53 39.96 8.48
C GLN A 83 -17.31 39.34 7.81
N ALA A 84 -16.10 39.65 8.30
CA ALA A 84 -14.86 39.07 7.82
C ALA A 84 -14.83 37.55 8.00
N LYS A 85 -15.20 37.05 9.19
CA LYS A 85 -15.29 35.61 9.46
C LYS A 85 -16.28 34.92 8.54
N ALA A 86 -17.47 35.49 8.35
CA ALA A 86 -18.49 34.94 7.45
C ALA A 86 -17.99 34.90 5.99
N ALA A 87 -17.27 35.93 5.54
CA ALA A 87 -16.67 35.95 4.19
C ALA A 87 -15.59 34.87 4.03
N GLY A 88 -14.74 34.68 5.06
CA GLY A 88 -13.73 33.62 5.07
C GLY A 88 -14.33 32.22 5.02
N GLU A 89 -15.35 31.94 5.83
CA GLU A 89 -16.05 30.65 5.81
C GLU A 89 -16.77 30.40 4.47
N ALA A 90 -17.35 31.43 3.86
CA ALA A 90 -18.01 31.32 2.56
C ALA A 90 -17.02 30.99 1.42
N GLU A 91 -15.86 31.65 1.39
CA GLU A 91 -14.83 31.39 0.37
C GLU A 91 -14.19 30.00 0.55
N ALA A 92 -13.93 29.58 1.79
CA ALA A 92 -13.44 28.23 2.07
C ALA A 92 -14.43 27.15 1.62
N LYS A 93 -15.74 27.35 1.86
CA LYS A 93 -16.78 26.43 1.35
C LYS A 93 -16.84 26.40 -0.17
N LYS A 94 -16.69 27.55 -0.83
CA LYS A 94 -16.69 27.66 -2.29
C LYS A 94 -15.54 26.87 -2.93
N LYS A 95 -14.38 26.83 -2.28
CA LYS A 95 -13.17 26.14 -2.78
C LYS A 95 -12.92 24.75 -2.17
N ALA A 96 -13.82 24.26 -1.31
CA ALA A 96 -13.58 23.04 -0.54
C ALA A 96 -13.29 21.82 -1.43
N GLU A 97 -13.99 21.67 -2.56
CA GLU A 97 -13.79 20.56 -3.49
C GLU A 97 -12.44 20.64 -4.22
N GLU A 98 -12.04 21.82 -4.68
CA GLU A 98 -10.74 22.07 -5.31
C GLU A 98 -9.58 21.81 -4.33
N ILE A 99 -9.72 22.29 -3.09
CA ILE A 99 -8.75 22.06 -2.01
C ILE A 99 -8.64 20.57 -1.69
N HIS A 100 -9.78 19.86 -1.62
CA HIS A 100 -9.78 18.43 -1.38
C HIS A 100 -9.13 17.65 -2.53
N HIS A 101 -9.45 18.01 -3.78
CA HIS A 101 -8.86 17.38 -4.96
C HIS A 101 -7.34 17.53 -4.99
N HIS A 102 -6.83 18.76 -4.79
CA HIS A 102 -5.39 18.99 -4.73
C HIS A 102 -4.70 18.26 -3.57
N ALA A 103 -5.36 18.18 -2.41
CA ALA A 103 -4.82 17.40 -1.30
C ALA A 103 -4.73 15.90 -1.67
N VAL A 104 -5.72 15.34 -2.36
CA VAL A 104 -5.68 13.93 -2.83
C VAL A 104 -4.57 13.72 -3.85
N GLU A 105 -4.46 14.59 -4.85
CA GLU A 105 -3.41 14.51 -5.89
C GLU A 105 -2.00 14.56 -5.30
N GLY A 106 -1.79 15.38 -4.27
CA GLY A 106 -0.50 15.49 -3.59
C GLY A 106 -0.02 14.18 -2.95
N TRP A 107 -0.95 13.37 -2.43
CA TRP A 107 -0.61 12.13 -1.72
C TRP A 107 -0.67 10.87 -2.60
N ALA A 108 -1.35 10.92 -3.75
CA ALA A 108 -1.51 9.76 -4.63
C ALA A 108 -0.20 9.09 -5.07
N PRO A 109 0.88 9.81 -5.46
CA PRO A 109 2.15 9.18 -5.81
C PRO A 109 2.78 8.43 -4.64
N PHE A 110 2.65 8.95 -3.42
CA PHE A 110 3.17 8.30 -2.21
C PHE A 110 2.39 7.04 -1.84
N ALA A 111 1.06 7.06 -2.05
CA ALA A 111 0.24 5.86 -1.92
C ALA A 111 0.77 4.74 -2.82
N VAL A 112 0.98 5.03 -4.11
CA VAL A 112 1.51 4.05 -5.08
C VAL A 112 2.92 3.60 -4.70
N PHE A 113 3.80 4.53 -4.31
CA PHE A 113 5.16 4.20 -3.88
C PHE A 113 5.19 3.21 -2.70
N LEU A 114 4.33 3.42 -1.69
CA LEU A 114 4.23 2.48 -0.57
C LEU A 114 3.70 1.11 -0.98
N LEU A 115 2.79 1.03 -1.95
CA LEU A 115 2.34 -0.25 -2.50
C LEU A 115 3.44 -0.98 -3.27
N ILE A 116 4.29 -0.24 -4.01
CA ILE A 116 5.49 -0.81 -4.67
C ILE A 116 6.42 -1.39 -3.62
N LEU A 117 6.73 -0.64 -2.55
CA LEU A 117 7.58 -1.16 -1.47
C LEU A 117 6.97 -2.42 -0.84
N SER A 118 5.68 -2.38 -0.52
CA SER A 118 4.94 -3.54 0.02
C SER A 118 5.07 -4.76 -0.91
N ALA A 119 4.89 -4.58 -2.22
CA ALA A 119 5.04 -5.63 -3.21
C ALA A 119 6.48 -6.21 -3.25
N VAL A 120 7.50 -5.34 -3.25
CA VAL A 120 8.92 -5.75 -3.28
C VAL A 120 9.30 -6.52 -2.02
N PHE A 121 8.96 -6.02 -0.83
CA PHE A 121 9.25 -6.71 0.42
C PHE A 121 8.50 -8.04 0.51
N PHE A 122 7.21 -8.07 0.15
CA PHE A 122 6.44 -9.30 0.14
C PHE A 122 7.04 -10.32 -0.84
N ALA A 123 7.29 -9.92 -2.09
CA ALA A 123 7.90 -10.79 -3.09
C ALA A 123 9.28 -11.31 -2.63
N GLY A 124 10.07 -10.48 -1.95
CA GLY A 124 11.35 -10.86 -1.37
C GLY A 124 11.22 -11.94 -0.29
N PHE A 125 10.38 -11.73 0.73
CA PHE A 125 10.15 -12.73 1.78
C PHE A 125 9.53 -14.02 1.23
N LEU A 126 8.59 -13.91 0.30
CA LEU A 126 7.96 -15.06 -0.33
C LEU A 126 8.97 -15.82 -1.21
N SER A 127 9.83 -15.11 -1.94
CA SER A 127 10.92 -15.71 -2.73
C SER A 127 11.88 -16.52 -1.87
N VAL A 128 12.22 -16.04 -0.67
CA VAL A 128 13.05 -16.80 0.29
C VAL A 128 12.34 -18.09 0.73
N ALA A 129 11.05 -18.02 1.07
CA ALA A 129 10.28 -19.20 1.46
C ALA A 129 10.17 -20.22 0.31
N VAL A 130 9.91 -19.72 -0.91
CA VAL A 130 9.85 -20.51 -2.13
C VAL A 130 11.19 -21.17 -2.44
N GLN A 131 12.31 -20.44 -2.34
CA GLN A 131 13.65 -20.97 -2.57
C GLN A 131 14.00 -22.09 -1.57
N ARG A 132 13.72 -21.88 -0.28
CA ARG A 132 13.94 -22.91 0.76
C ARG A 132 13.15 -24.17 0.47
N ARG A 133 11.88 -24.02 0.07
CA ARG A 133 11.03 -25.15 -0.31
C ARG A 133 11.52 -25.83 -1.58
N ALA A 134 11.93 -25.06 -2.58
CA ALA A 134 12.45 -25.60 -3.83
C ALA A 134 13.73 -26.42 -3.62
N ASN A 135 14.64 -25.93 -2.77
CA ASN A 135 15.86 -26.65 -2.37
C ASN A 135 15.50 -28.00 -1.72
N ASP A 136 14.59 -27.99 -0.75
CA ASP A 136 14.12 -29.18 -0.03
C ASP A 136 13.34 -30.18 -0.92
N ALA A 137 12.68 -29.68 -1.96
CA ALA A 137 11.96 -30.48 -2.94
C ALA A 137 12.84 -31.04 -4.07
N GLY A 138 14.12 -30.65 -4.15
CA GLY A 138 14.97 -30.92 -5.32
C GLY A 138 14.53 -30.18 -6.59
N LEU A 139 13.71 -29.13 -6.47
CA LEU A 139 13.23 -28.31 -7.59
C LEU A 139 14.28 -27.26 -7.99
N LEU A 140 15.37 -27.72 -8.59
CA LEU A 140 16.48 -26.90 -9.03
C LEU A 140 16.35 -26.48 -10.52
N GLY A 141 17.20 -25.54 -10.95
CA GLY A 141 17.30 -25.14 -12.36
C GLY A 141 16.05 -24.40 -12.86
N LEU A 142 15.47 -24.91 -13.96
CA LEU A 142 14.35 -24.25 -14.66
C LEU A 142 13.14 -23.96 -13.77
N TRP A 143 12.95 -24.71 -12.68
CA TRP A 143 11.80 -24.53 -11.77
C TRP A 143 11.92 -23.34 -10.82
N LEU A 144 13.12 -22.81 -10.59
CA LEU A 144 13.30 -21.67 -9.68
C LEU A 144 12.70 -20.39 -10.26
N PHE A 145 12.99 -20.10 -11.54
CA PHE A 145 12.56 -18.87 -12.18
C PHE A 145 11.01 -18.72 -12.24
N PRO A 146 10.23 -19.74 -12.67
CA PRO A 146 8.77 -19.71 -12.63
C PRO A 146 8.21 -19.53 -11.22
N ASN A 147 8.76 -20.21 -10.21
CA ASN A 147 8.27 -20.06 -8.84
C ASN A 147 8.52 -18.65 -8.29
N HIS A 148 9.66 -18.03 -8.60
CA HIS A 148 9.91 -16.63 -8.24
C HIS A 148 8.99 -15.67 -8.99
N LEU A 149 8.80 -15.88 -10.30
CA LEU A 149 7.83 -15.09 -11.07
C LEU A 149 6.42 -15.21 -10.47
N GLY A 150 6.05 -16.42 -10.06
CA GLY A 150 4.80 -16.68 -9.34
C GLY A 150 4.69 -15.90 -8.04
N ALA A 151 5.74 -15.91 -7.23
CA ALA A 151 5.82 -15.13 -5.99
C ALA A 151 5.66 -13.63 -6.24
N TRP A 152 6.29 -13.09 -7.28
CA TRP A 152 6.18 -11.67 -7.65
C TRP A 152 4.79 -11.29 -8.15
N LEU A 153 4.18 -12.09 -9.03
CA LEU A 153 2.82 -11.85 -9.52
C LEU A 153 1.78 -11.90 -8.39
N PHE A 154 1.90 -12.90 -7.51
CA PHE A 154 1.04 -13.04 -6.35
C PHE A 154 1.22 -11.88 -5.36
N ALA A 155 2.45 -11.59 -4.97
CA ALA A 155 2.76 -10.51 -4.03
C ALA A 155 2.34 -9.14 -4.59
N GLY A 156 2.58 -8.90 -5.88
CA GLY A 156 2.18 -7.68 -6.56
C GLY A 156 0.66 -7.49 -6.53
N PHE A 157 -0.12 -8.53 -6.87
CA PHE A 157 -1.58 -8.44 -6.81
C PHE A 157 -2.09 -8.17 -5.40
N VAL A 158 -1.58 -8.89 -4.39
CA VAL A 158 -2.02 -8.70 -2.99
C VAL A 158 -1.65 -7.31 -2.48
N ALA A 159 -0.42 -6.87 -2.74
CA ALA A 159 0.04 -5.55 -2.31
C ALA A 159 -0.75 -4.44 -2.99
N PHE A 160 -1.10 -4.57 -4.27
CA PHE A 160 -1.89 -3.59 -5.02
C PHE A 160 -3.40 -3.76 -4.87
N TYR A 161 -3.88 -4.78 -4.16
CA TYR A 161 -5.31 -5.03 -3.99
C TYR A 161 -6.14 -3.79 -3.60
N PRO A 162 -5.75 -2.95 -2.61
CA PRO A 162 -6.54 -1.76 -2.27
C PRO A 162 -6.67 -0.78 -3.43
N PHE A 163 -5.59 -0.51 -4.16
CA PHE A 163 -5.61 0.33 -5.36
C PHE A 163 -6.50 -0.30 -6.46
N LEU A 164 -6.30 -1.58 -6.75
CA LEU A 164 -7.10 -2.28 -7.76
C LEU A 164 -8.59 -2.28 -7.40
N SER A 165 -8.92 -2.37 -6.12
CA SER A 165 -10.30 -2.29 -5.63
C SER A 165 -10.88 -0.89 -5.79
N ALA A 166 -10.14 0.15 -5.39
CA ALA A 166 -10.59 1.54 -5.48
C ALA A 166 -10.83 1.99 -6.93
N HIS A 167 -10.06 1.45 -7.88
CA HIS A 167 -10.16 1.80 -9.30
C HIS A 167 -10.97 0.79 -10.15
N GLY A 168 -11.61 -0.21 -9.54
CA GLY A 168 -12.42 -1.20 -10.28
C GLY A 168 -11.61 -2.15 -11.19
N LEU A 169 -10.30 -2.25 -10.96
CA LEU A 169 -9.36 -3.00 -11.81
C LEU A 169 -9.14 -4.45 -11.38
N ARG A 170 -9.72 -4.90 -10.25
CA ARG A 170 -9.50 -6.25 -9.69
C ARG A 170 -9.70 -7.38 -10.71
N ASN A 171 -10.79 -7.33 -11.47
CA ASN A 171 -11.11 -8.39 -12.43
C ASN A 171 -10.09 -8.43 -13.58
N ALA A 172 -9.63 -7.27 -14.04
CA ALA A 172 -8.61 -7.18 -15.09
C ALA A 172 -7.26 -7.79 -14.67
N TRP A 173 -6.93 -7.72 -13.37
CA TRP A 173 -5.68 -8.23 -12.82
C TRP A 173 -5.81 -9.63 -12.17
N THR A 174 -7.01 -10.18 -12.10
CA THR A 174 -7.26 -11.53 -11.59
C THR A 174 -6.50 -12.61 -12.36
N PRO A 175 -6.34 -12.54 -13.70
CA PRO A 175 -5.51 -13.50 -14.43
C PRO A 175 -4.05 -13.51 -13.95
N ALA A 176 -3.46 -12.35 -13.66
CA ALA A 176 -2.09 -12.27 -13.13
C ALA A 176 -1.98 -12.91 -11.73
N PHE A 177 -2.98 -12.70 -10.88
CA PHE A 177 -3.08 -13.37 -9.58
C PHE A 177 -3.14 -14.91 -9.71
N ILE A 178 -4.03 -15.40 -10.58
CA ILE A 178 -4.19 -16.84 -10.83
C ILE A 178 -2.89 -17.42 -11.41
N ALA A 179 -2.28 -16.75 -12.39
CA ALA A 179 -0.99 -17.15 -12.93
C ALA A 179 0.08 -17.23 -11.84
N GLY A 180 0.11 -16.25 -10.92
CA GLY A 180 0.99 -16.26 -9.76
C GLY A 180 0.82 -17.52 -8.90
N LEU A 181 -0.42 -17.87 -8.56
CA LEU A 181 -0.73 -19.09 -7.80
C LEU A 181 -0.35 -20.38 -8.54
N VAL A 182 -0.68 -20.46 -9.84
CA VAL A 182 -0.36 -21.63 -10.67
C VAL A 182 1.15 -21.87 -10.72
N LEU A 183 1.93 -20.80 -10.88
CA LEU A 183 3.39 -20.87 -10.93
C LEU A 183 4.03 -21.30 -9.59
N LEU A 184 3.32 -21.15 -8.47
CA LEU A 184 3.76 -21.61 -7.14
C LEU A 184 3.39 -23.07 -6.84
N LEU A 185 2.50 -23.70 -7.63
CA LEU A 185 2.05 -25.07 -7.40
C LEU A 185 3.18 -26.10 -7.32
N PRO A 186 4.24 -26.05 -8.15
CA PRO A 186 5.33 -27.01 -8.04
C PRO A 186 5.97 -27.00 -6.64
N ALA A 187 6.27 -25.82 -6.08
CA ALA A 187 6.83 -25.73 -4.73
C ALA A 187 5.84 -26.19 -3.63
N LEU A 188 4.54 -25.93 -3.82
CA LEU A 188 3.49 -26.31 -2.87
C LEU A 188 3.14 -27.81 -2.88
N LEU A 189 3.29 -28.48 -4.03
CA LEU A 189 2.80 -29.84 -4.25
C LEU A 189 3.88 -30.91 -4.29
N SER A 190 5.11 -30.59 -4.70
CA SER A 190 6.20 -31.57 -4.75
C SER A 190 6.41 -32.25 -3.40
N GLY A 191 6.89 -33.49 -3.41
CA GLY A 191 7.31 -34.20 -2.20
C GLY A 191 8.62 -33.64 -1.62
N GLU A 192 9.03 -34.14 -0.46
CA GLU A 192 10.40 -33.95 0.03
C GLU A 192 11.34 -34.73 -0.90
N GLY A 193 12.43 -34.10 -1.34
CA GLY A 193 13.39 -34.76 -2.22
C GLY A 193 14.08 -35.89 -1.47
N LYS A 194 13.82 -37.15 -1.83
CA LYS A 194 14.74 -38.26 -1.49
C LYS A 194 16.01 -38.04 -2.31
N GLY A 195 17.03 -37.47 -1.68
CA GLY A 195 18.31 -37.15 -2.32
C GLY A 195 19.50 -37.30 -1.40
N GLU A 196 19.53 -38.38 -0.60
CA GLU A 196 20.72 -39.10 -0.07
C GLU A 196 20.24 -40.25 0.84
N SER A 197 19.62 -41.26 0.26
CA SER A 197 19.41 -42.56 0.90
C SER A 197 19.34 -43.63 -0.20
N ASP A 198 20.51 -43.92 -0.77
CA ASP A 198 20.91 -45.16 -1.49
C ASP A 198 22.31 -44.85 -2.04
N HIS A 199 23.42 -45.45 -1.59
CA HIS A 199 23.63 -46.88 -1.52
C HIS A 199 24.49 -47.29 -0.31
N GLY A 200 23.90 -48.11 0.57
CA GLY A 200 24.69 -49.09 1.30
C GLY A 200 25.24 -50.11 0.31
N HIS A 201 26.54 -50.09 0.07
CA HIS A 201 27.26 -51.24 -0.47
C HIS A 201 27.94 -51.94 0.70
N ASP A 202 27.18 -52.84 1.34
CA ASP A 202 27.78 -54.00 1.99
C ASP A 202 28.47 -54.82 0.91
N HIS A 203 29.79 -54.92 0.99
CA HIS A 203 30.52 -56.01 0.34
C HIS A 203 31.40 -56.69 1.40
N HIS A 204 31.11 -57.98 1.54
CA HIS A 204 31.83 -59.01 2.28
C HIS A 204 33.35 -58.97 2.08
#